data_AF-A0A9P0K0W6-F1
#
_entry.id   AF-A0A9P0K0W6-F1
#
_cell.length_a   1.000
_cell.length_b   1.000
_cell.length_c   1.000
_cell.angle_alpha   90.00
_cell.angle_beta   90.00
_cell.angle_gamma   90.00
#
_symmetry.space_group_name_H-M   'P 1'
#
loop_
_entity.id
_entity.type
_entity.pdbx_description
1 polymer ?
#
loop_
_entity_poly.entity_id
_entity_poly.type
_entity_poly.pdbx_seq_one_letter_code
_entity_poly.pdbx_strand_id
1 'polypeptide(L)'
;MASMAPEAPSPEPTEDRHQTDLYTRPGWVDADVALSQLDRGLAHGDRGILWLRSRIHRQLRWLGRILDTHAGKFIFVSMLAIATFSVGLKSMTFHSDLEYLWTEPSGMQDTTPSEILSTHQMIVQTGVDPEVDLLHPHGLLEHLVLVQKASQVTVTMFDITWRLKDFCLSPTIPNFDAHYIEQIFENMMPCSIVTPLDCFWEGSKLLGPDYPVPIPYGIGTHIKWTNLNPSDLVAQMEQKENQFDYHTLRDYLKRAGITTGYQEKPCLNPRDPECPTSAPNFNSTMTLDIGAELTSGCYGFAAKYMHWPEELIVGGVLKNKSGHIKEAKALQTVVQLMSGHELYEYWSGHYKVHHIGWTKDKATLVLNTWQKKFSEVSHFFLIQYF
;
A
#
# COMPACT_ATOMS: atom_id res chain seq x y z
N MET A 1 8.18 -91.31 -45.64
CA MET A 1 7.48 -91.64 -44.38
C MET A 1 7.48 -90.38 -43.53
N ALA A 2 6.32 -89.73 -43.45
CA ALA A 2 6.12 -88.55 -42.62
C ALA A 2 5.99 -88.97 -41.15
N SER A 3 6.67 -88.26 -40.26
CA SER A 3 6.53 -88.41 -38.79
C SER A 3 5.51 -87.39 -38.30
N MET A 4 4.42 -87.89 -37.71
CA MET A 4 3.38 -87.10 -37.03
C MET A 4 3.92 -86.48 -35.74
N ALA A 5 3.59 -85.19 -35.52
CA ALA A 5 3.64 -84.52 -34.22
C ALA A 5 2.18 -84.30 -33.74
N PRO A 6 1.91 -84.27 -32.43
CA PRO A 6 0.56 -84.41 -31.89
C PRO A 6 -0.24 -83.11 -31.94
N GLU A 7 -1.55 -83.28 -32.11
CA GLU A 7 -2.57 -82.24 -32.24
C GLU A 7 -2.86 -81.58 -30.87
N ALA A 8 -2.80 -80.25 -30.81
CA ALA A 8 -3.20 -79.45 -29.66
C ALA A 8 -4.74 -79.26 -29.66
N PRO A 9 -5.41 -79.19 -28.50
CA PRO A 9 -6.86 -79.15 -28.44
C PRO A 9 -7.41 -77.81 -28.96
N SER A 10 -8.43 -77.88 -29.81
CA SER A 10 -9.19 -76.75 -30.34
C SER A 10 -9.93 -75.99 -29.24
N PRO A 11 -9.98 -74.65 -29.25
CA PRO A 11 -10.82 -73.88 -28.33
C PRO A 11 -12.30 -74.05 -28.69
N GLU A 12 -13.16 -74.31 -27.70
CA GLU A 12 -14.60 -74.40 -27.90
C GLU A 12 -15.18 -73.03 -28.32
N PRO A 13 -16.04 -72.93 -29.35
CA PRO A 13 -16.48 -71.65 -29.92
C PRO A 13 -17.69 -71.01 -29.22
N THR A 14 -18.12 -71.52 -28.06
CA THR A 14 -19.43 -71.19 -27.48
C THR A 14 -19.39 -70.22 -26.31
N GLU A 15 -18.31 -70.11 -25.53
CA GLU A 15 -18.27 -69.19 -24.38
C GLU A 15 -18.03 -67.73 -24.77
N ASP A 16 -17.21 -67.44 -25.79
CA ASP A 16 -16.87 -66.06 -26.18
C ASP A 16 -18.05 -65.29 -26.82
N ARG A 17 -18.99 -65.99 -27.46
CA ARG A 17 -20.16 -65.34 -28.09
C ARG A 17 -21.04 -64.61 -27.07
N HIS A 18 -21.18 -65.17 -25.88
CA HIS A 18 -22.05 -64.65 -24.83
C HIS A 18 -21.40 -63.56 -23.96
N GLN A 19 -20.10 -63.32 -24.13
CA GLN A 19 -19.37 -62.26 -23.41
C GLN A 19 -19.36 -60.92 -24.17
N THR A 20 -19.73 -60.90 -25.45
CA THR A 20 -19.75 -59.65 -26.23
C THR A 20 -20.83 -58.70 -25.69
N ASP A 21 -20.49 -57.40 -25.58
CA ASP A 21 -21.35 -56.36 -24.98
C ASP A 21 -22.74 -56.24 -25.63
N LEU A 22 -22.90 -56.76 -26.85
CA LEU A 22 -24.17 -56.80 -27.55
C LEU A 22 -25.17 -57.78 -26.90
N TYR A 23 -24.71 -58.87 -26.27
CA TYR A 23 -25.55 -59.84 -25.58
C TYR A 23 -25.74 -59.51 -24.09
N THR A 24 -24.74 -58.91 -23.45
CA THR A 24 -24.83 -58.55 -22.03
C THR A 24 -25.54 -57.21 -21.82
N ARG A 25 -25.38 -56.24 -22.74
CA ARG A 25 -25.95 -54.88 -22.65
C ARG A 25 -26.37 -54.32 -24.03
N PRO A 26 -27.38 -54.93 -24.70
CA PRO A 26 -27.77 -54.57 -26.07
C PRO A 26 -28.15 -53.09 -26.22
N GLY A 27 -28.93 -52.53 -25.29
CA GLY A 27 -29.34 -51.13 -25.32
C GLY A 27 -28.18 -50.13 -25.16
N TRP A 28 -27.07 -50.56 -24.57
CA TRP A 28 -25.88 -49.72 -24.41
C TRP A 28 -25.07 -49.62 -25.71
N VAL A 29 -24.84 -50.76 -26.38
CA VAL A 29 -24.01 -50.88 -27.59
C VAL A 29 -24.75 -50.45 -28.85
N ASP A 30 -25.94 -51.00 -29.08
CA ASP A 30 -26.77 -50.66 -30.23
C ASP A 30 -28.25 -50.66 -29.86
N ALA A 31 -28.71 -49.48 -29.45
CA ALA A 31 -30.09 -49.25 -29.08
C ALA A 31 -31.09 -49.52 -30.22
N ASP A 32 -30.66 -49.51 -31.50
CA ASP A 32 -31.52 -49.83 -32.65
C ASP A 32 -31.79 -51.35 -32.71
N VAL A 33 -30.75 -52.16 -32.47
CA VAL A 33 -30.88 -53.62 -32.36
C VAL A 33 -31.76 -53.98 -31.17
N ALA A 34 -31.55 -53.34 -30.01
CA ALA A 34 -32.37 -53.55 -28.83
C ALA A 34 -33.85 -53.17 -29.05
N LEU A 35 -34.12 -52.06 -29.75
CA LEU A 35 -35.48 -51.64 -30.11
C LEU A 35 -36.13 -52.63 -31.09
N SER A 36 -35.38 -53.16 -32.06
CA SER A 36 -35.88 -54.18 -32.98
C SER A 36 -36.23 -55.52 -32.29
N GLN A 37 -35.51 -55.86 -31.21
CA GLN A 37 -35.79 -57.05 -30.40
C GLN A 37 -37.02 -56.85 -29.51
N LEU A 38 -37.22 -55.62 -29.01
CA LEU A 38 -38.44 -55.22 -28.29
C LEU A 38 -39.67 -55.26 -29.21
N ASP A 39 -39.56 -54.72 -30.44
CA ASP A 39 -40.65 -54.73 -31.43
C ASP A 39 -40.99 -56.15 -31.92
N ARG A 40 -40.04 -57.09 -31.88
CA ARG A 40 -40.25 -58.53 -32.19
C ARG A 40 -40.81 -59.34 -31.00
N GLY A 41 -40.99 -58.73 -29.83
CA GLY A 41 -41.50 -59.39 -28.63
C GLY A 41 -40.49 -60.34 -27.95
N LEU A 42 -39.21 -60.26 -28.30
CA LEU A 42 -38.15 -61.13 -27.75
C LEU A 42 -37.55 -60.59 -26.45
N ALA A 43 -37.79 -59.32 -26.12
CA ALA A 43 -37.32 -58.63 -24.93
C ALA A 43 -38.43 -57.72 -24.37
N HIS A 44 -38.33 -57.32 -23.09
CA HIS A 44 -39.28 -56.40 -22.44
C HIS A 44 -38.53 -55.18 -21.90
N GLY A 45 -39.10 -53.97 -22.04
CA GLY A 45 -38.48 -52.72 -21.60
C GLY A 45 -39.25 -51.47 -22.04
N ASP A 46 -38.76 -50.29 -21.65
CA ASP A 46 -39.36 -49.00 -22.03
C ASP A 46 -38.95 -48.60 -23.46
N ARG A 47 -39.94 -48.63 -24.35
CA ARG A 47 -39.79 -48.29 -25.77
C ARG A 47 -39.42 -46.82 -25.99
N GLY A 48 -39.92 -45.89 -25.17
CA GLY A 48 -39.70 -44.46 -25.36
C GLY A 48 -38.24 -44.07 -25.16
N ILE A 49 -37.64 -44.57 -24.07
CA ILE A 49 -36.24 -44.32 -23.72
C ILE A 49 -35.29 -44.95 -24.74
N LEU A 50 -35.56 -46.20 -25.14
CA LEU A 50 -34.76 -46.90 -26.15
C LEU A 50 -34.83 -46.22 -27.53
N TRP A 51 -36.01 -45.74 -27.92
CA TRP A 51 -36.18 -45.00 -29.15
C TRP A 51 -35.37 -43.70 -29.17
N LEU A 52 -35.43 -42.89 -28.10
CA LEU A 52 -34.65 -41.66 -27.99
C LEU A 52 -33.15 -41.95 -28.06
N ARG A 53 -32.68 -42.98 -27.35
CA ARG A 53 -31.28 -43.41 -27.36
C ARG A 53 -30.85 -43.87 -28.75
N SER A 54 -31.67 -44.67 -29.45
CA SER A 54 -31.39 -45.10 -30.83
C SER A 54 -31.26 -43.91 -31.79
N ARG A 55 -32.07 -42.86 -31.61
CA ARG A 55 -32.01 -41.65 -32.42
C ARG A 55 -30.71 -40.89 -32.20
N ILE A 56 -30.28 -40.73 -30.94
CA ILE A 56 -29.00 -40.09 -30.57
C ILE A 56 -27.82 -40.91 -31.10
N HIS A 57 -27.83 -42.23 -30.88
CA HIS A 57 -26.79 -43.13 -31.40
C HIS A 57 -26.67 -43.05 -32.92
N ARG A 58 -27.80 -42.97 -33.64
CA ARG A 58 -27.80 -42.82 -35.10
C ARG A 58 -27.17 -41.51 -35.55
N GLN A 59 -27.47 -40.39 -34.87
CA GLN A 59 -26.88 -39.09 -35.20
C GLN A 59 -25.38 -39.03 -34.87
N LEU A 60 -24.97 -39.55 -33.72
CA LEU A 60 -23.55 -39.63 -33.34
C LEU A 60 -22.77 -40.57 -34.26
N ARG A 61 -23.35 -41.70 -34.67
CA ARG A 61 -22.74 -42.64 -35.62
C ARG A 61 -22.61 -42.02 -37.01
N TRP A 62 -23.58 -41.22 -37.43
CA TRP A 62 -23.50 -40.44 -38.67
C TRP A 62 -22.38 -39.39 -38.60
N LEU A 63 -22.31 -38.61 -37.51
CA LEU A 63 -21.27 -37.62 -37.28
C LEU A 63 -19.87 -38.26 -37.16
N GLY A 64 -19.78 -39.40 -36.48
CA GLY A 64 -18.55 -40.19 -36.36
C GLY A 64 -18.05 -40.72 -37.70
N ARG A 65 -18.95 -41.23 -38.57
CA ARG A 65 -18.57 -41.65 -39.93
C ARG A 65 -18.08 -40.48 -40.78
N ILE A 66 -18.68 -39.30 -40.64
CA ILE A 66 -18.22 -38.08 -41.34
C ILE A 66 -16.83 -37.66 -40.87
N LEU A 67 -16.60 -37.69 -39.55
CA LEU A 67 -15.31 -37.41 -38.93
C LEU A 67 -14.26 -38.43 -39.38
N ASP A 68 -14.57 -39.72 -39.40
CA ASP A 68 -13.64 -40.78 -39.80
C ASP A 68 -13.24 -40.64 -41.29
N THR A 69 -14.22 -40.37 -42.16
CA THR A 69 -13.98 -40.16 -43.60
C THR A 69 -13.12 -38.91 -43.88
N HIS A 70 -13.18 -37.89 -43.01
CA HIS A 70 -12.51 -36.60 -43.21
C HIS A 70 -11.61 -36.20 -42.03
N ALA A 71 -11.02 -37.16 -41.33
CA ALA A 71 -10.37 -36.94 -40.03
C ALA A 71 -9.30 -35.83 -40.08
N GLY A 72 -8.43 -35.86 -41.09
CA GLY A 72 -7.39 -34.85 -41.27
C GLY A 72 -7.92 -33.44 -41.52
N LYS A 73 -9.01 -33.29 -42.30
CA LYS A 73 -9.59 -31.97 -42.60
C LYS A 73 -10.22 -31.36 -41.35
N PHE A 74 -10.95 -32.15 -40.57
CA PHE A 74 -11.56 -31.68 -39.33
C PHE A 74 -10.51 -31.29 -38.30
N ILE A 75 -9.49 -32.12 -38.07
CA ILE A 75 -8.40 -31.81 -37.13
C ILE A 75 -7.67 -30.53 -37.56
N PHE A 76 -7.36 -30.40 -38.85
CA PHE A 76 -6.68 -29.21 -39.38
C PHE A 76 -7.51 -27.93 -39.20
N VAL A 77 -8.81 -27.97 -39.55
CA VAL A 77 -9.69 -26.81 -39.38
C VAL A 77 -9.90 -26.48 -37.90
N SER A 78 -10.06 -27.47 -37.03
CA SER A 78 -10.19 -27.26 -35.58
C SER A 78 -8.92 -26.68 -34.96
N MET A 79 -7.74 -27.19 -35.33
CA MET A 79 -6.46 -26.62 -34.88
C MET A 79 -6.32 -25.18 -35.37
N LEU A 80 -6.66 -24.89 -36.62
CA LEU A 80 -6.61 -23.54 -37.18
C LEU A 80 -7.58 -22.60 -36.46
N ALA A 81 -8.79 -23.05 -36.17
CA ALA A 81 -9.77 -22.28 -35.39
C ALA A 81 -9.24 -21.97 -33.97
N ILE A 82 -8.73 -22.98 -33.25
CA ILE A 82 -8.16 -22.79 -31.90
C ILE A 82 -6.95 -21.85 -31.95
N ALA A 83 -6.09 -21.97 -32.96
CA ALA A 83 -4.95 -21.08 -33.15
C ALA A 83 -5.42 -19.63 -33.38
N THR A 84 -6.45 -19.40 -34.19
CA THR A 84 -7.01 -18.05 -34.39
C THR A 84 -7.61 -17.46 -33.10
N PHE A 85 -8.30 -18.25 -32.27
CA PHE A 85 -8.78 -17.79 -30.97
C PHE A 85 -7.64 -17.49 -29.98
N SER A 86 -6.54 -18.25 -30.05
CA SER A 86 -5.37 -18.04 -29.21
C SER A 86 -4.68 -16.70 -29.50
N VAL A 87 -4.76 -16.18 -30.73
CA VAL A 87 -4.28 -14.83 -31.07
C VAL A 87 -5.03 -13.75 -30.28
N GLY A 88 -6.31 -13.98 -29.96
CA GLY A 88 -7.11 -13.08 -29.14
C GLY A 88 -6.57 -12.88 -27.72
N LEU A 89 -5.80 -13.85 -27.20
CA LEU A 89 -5.17 -13.73 -25.88
C LEU A 89 -4.13 -12.62 -25.81
N LYS A 90 -3.59 -12.16 -26.95
CA LYS A 90 -2.68 -11.00 -26.97
C LYS A 90 -3.36 -9.71 -26.50
N SER A 91 -4.69 -9.62 -26.64
CA SER A 91 -5.47 -8.48 -26.17
C SER A 91 -5.89 -8.60 -24.69
N MET A 92 -5.44 -9.64 -23.99
CA MET A 92 -5.76 -9.83 -22.58
C MET A 92 -5.08 -8.74 -21.74
N THR A 93 -5.88 -7.88 -21.12
CA THR A 93 -5.42 -6.88 -20.16
C THR A 93 -5.47 -7.47 -18.76
N PHE A 94 -4.32 -7.51 -18.08
CA PHE A 94 -4.26 -7.87 -16.66
C PHE A 94 -4.56 -6.61 -15.85
N HIS A 95 -5.65 -6.63 -15.09
CA HIS A 95 -5.94 -5.62 -14.08
C HIS A 95 -5.31 -6.09 -12.76
N SER A 96 -4.25 -5.42 -12.33
CA SER A 96 -3.55 -5.69 -11.06
C SER A 96 -4.03 -4.81 -9.90
N ASP A 97 -4.91 -3.87 -10.19
CA ASP A 97 -5.37 -2.88 -9.24
C ASP A 97 -6.40 -3.51 -8.28
N LEU A 98 -6.05 -3.52 -7.00
CA LEU A 98 -6.85 -4.14 -5.94
C LEU A 98 -8.29 -3.62 -5.96
N GLU A 99 -8.49 -2.32 -6.12
CA GLU A 99 -9.81 -1.73 -6.02
C GLU A 99 -10.76 -2.23 -7.10
N TYR A 100 -10.33 -2.29 -8.36
CA TYR A 100 -11.15 -2.85 -9.44
C TYR A 100 -11.51 -4.33 -9.25
N LEU A 101 -10.70 -5.07 -8.48
CA LEU A 101 -10.96 -6.48 -8.17
C LEU A 101 -11.93 -6.68 -7.00
N TRP A 102 -11.91 -5.76 -6.03
CA TRP A 102 -12.64 -5.92 -4.76
C TRP A 102 -13.90 -5.06 -4.65
N THR A 103 -14.04 -4.00 -5.44
CA THR A 103 -15.26 -3.17 -5.43
C THR A 103 -16.34 -3.77 -6.31
N GLU A 104 -17.58 -3.82 -5.80
CA GLU A 104 -18.73 -4.07 -6.66
C GLU A 104 -18.86 -2.92 -7.68
N PRO A 105 -19.14 -3.22 -8.97
CA PRO A 105 -19.32 -2.19 -9.98
C PRO A 105 -20.61 -1.41 -9.70
N SER A 106 -20.53 -0.39 -8.86
CA SER A 106 -21.62 0.57 -8.67
C SER A 106 -21.64 1.51 -9.88
N GLY A 107 -22.83 1.75 -10.44
CA GLY A 107 -23.02 2.63 -11.60
C GLY A 107 -22.76 4.12 -11.32
N MET A 108 -22.30 4.46 -10.12
CA MET A 108 -21.85 5.81 -9.76
C MET A 108 -20.35 5.83 -9.96
N GLN A 109 -19.91 6.57 -10.98
CA GLN A 109 -18.49 6.82 -11.22
C GLN A 109 -17.98 7.78 -10.15
N ASP A 110 -17.78 7.27 -8.94
CA ASP A 110 -17.08 8.00 -7.89
C ASP A 110 -15.60 8.00 -8.26
N THR A 111 -15.19 9.17 -8.74
CA THR A 111 -13.79 9.54 -8.93
C THR A 111 -13.00 9.25 -7.65
N THR A 112 -11.89 8.52 -7.83
CA THR A 112 -10.67 8.54 -7.00
C THR A 112 -10.72 7.95 -5.57
N PRO A 113 -10.88 6.63 -5.40
CA PRO A 113 -10.40 5.93 -4.18
C PRO A 113 -8.92 5.50 -4.27
N SER A 114 -8.43 5.12 -5.47
CA SER A 114 -7.12 4.47 -5.69
C SER A 114 -5.90 5.27 -5.25
N GLU A 115 -6.04 6.59 -5.21
CA GLU A 115 -4.96 7.48 -4.82
C GLU A 115 -4.79 7.55 -3.29
N ILE A 116 -5.84 7.30 -2.49
CA ILE A 116 -5.86 7.57 -1.04
C ILE A 116 -5.06 6.53 -0.22
N LEU A 117 -5.03 5.27 -0.65
CA LEU A 117 -4.29 4.23 0.10
C LEU A 117 -2.78 4.29 -0.18
N SER A 118 -2.38 4.78 -1.37
CA SER A 118 -0.97 4.87 -1.78
C SER A 118 -0.20 6.03 -1.14
N THR A 119 -0.92 7.04 -0.62
CA THR A 119 -0.33 8.29 -0.11
C THR A 119 0.23 8.17 1.30
N HIS A 120 -0.19 7.17 2.07
CA HIS A 120 0.22 7.02 3.47
C HIS A 120 1.31 5.96 3.59
N GLN A 121 2.53 6.38 3.92
CA GLN A 121 3.63 5.46 4.21
C GLN A 121 3.75 5.28 5.72
N MET A 122 3.55 4.05 6.20
CA MET A 122 3.48 3.74 7.62
C MET A 122 4.73 3.01 8.09
N ILE A 123 5.26 3.44 9.23
CA ILE A 123 6.34 2.77 9.98
C ILE A 123 5.74 2.33 11.31
N VAL A 124 5.74 1.02 11.56
CA VAL A 124 5.27 0.44 12.82
C VAL A 124 6.43 -0.25 13.51
N GLN A 125 6.74 0.17 14.72
CA GLN A 125 7.69 -0.50 15.61
C GLN A 125 6.94 -1.38 16.60
N THR A 126 7.36 -2.63 16.72
CA THR A 126 6.81 -3.61 17.67
C THR A 126 7.95 -4.25 18.46
N GLY A 127 7.69 -4.68 19.70
CA GLY A 127 8.62 -5.54 20.43
C GLY A 127 8.79 -6.90 19.72
N VAL A 128 9.99 -7.47 19.77
CA VAL A 128 10.25 -8.84 19.28
C VAL A 128 9.42 -9.86 20.08
N ASP A 129 9.39 -9.66 21.40
CA ASP A 129 8.54 -10.42 22.30
C ASP A 129 7.21 -9.68 22.54
N PRO A 130 6.07 -10.39 22.56
CA PRO A 130 4.75 -9.77 22.72
C PRO A 130 4.54 -9.15 24.12
N GLU A 131 5.34 -9.53 25.11
CA GLU A 131 5.25 -9.02 26.47
C GLU A 131 6.04 -7.73 26.70
N VAL A 132 6.91 -7.33 25.76
CA VAL A 132 7.72 -6.11 25.89
C VAL A 132 6.82 -4.87 25.75
N ASP A 133 6.86 -4.00 26.74
CA ASP A 133 6.31 -2.65 26.67
C ASP A 133 7.22 -1.79 25.77
N LEU A 134 6.69 -0.77 25.10
CA LEU A 134 7.49 0.18 24.31
C LEU A 134 7.48 1.59 24.90
N LEU A 135 6.75 1.83 26.00
CA LEU A 135 6.59 3.13 26.64
C LEU A 135 7.76 3.53 27.53
N HIS A 136 8.97 3.40 27.00
CA HIS A 136 10.19 3.85 27.66
C HIS A 136 10.99 4.77 26.73
N PRO A 137 11.78 5.72 27.28
CA PRO A 137 12.48 6.71 26.46
C PRO A 137 13.36 6.08 25.39
N HIS A 138 13.99 4.93 25.72
CA HIS A 138 14.84 4.22 24.78
C HIS A 138 14.07 3.72 23.55
N GLY A 139 12.88 3.15 23.72
CA GLY A 139 12.07 2.63 22.61
C GLY A 139 11.63 3.74 21.65
N LEU A 140 11.24 4.90 22.18
CA LEU A 140 10.89 6.07 21.36
C LEU A 140 12.12 6.68 20.66
N LEU A 141 13.29 6.68 21.31
CA LEU A 141 14.53 7.14 20.69
C LEU A 141 14.99 6.22 19.55
N GLU A 142 14.79 4.91 19.68
CA GLU A 142 14.99 3.97 18.56
C GLU A 142 14.03 4.26 17.41
N HIS A 143 12.74 4.47 17.72
CA HIS A 143 11.73 4.88 16.73
C HIS A 143 12.13 6.16 16.00
N LEU A 144 12.65 7.15 16.74
CA LEU A 144 13.15 8.41 16.19
C LEU A 144 14.26 8.16 15.17
N VAL A 145 15.26 7.34 15.50
CA VAL A 145 16.38 7.03 14.61
C VAL A 145 15.88 6.31 13.35
N LEU A 146 14.97 5.35 13.51
CA LEU A 146 14.35 4.64 12.38
C LEU A 146 13.63 5.60 11.43
N VAL A 147 12.74 6.45 11.97
CA VAL A 147 11.99 7.42 11.18
C VAL A 147 12.90 8.46 10.54
N GLN A 148 13.96 8.91 11.23
CA GLN A 148 14.94 9.85 10.69
C GLN A 148 15.73 9.25 9.51
N LYS A 149 16.11 7.98 9.60
CA LYS A 149 16.78 7.29 8.48
C LYS A 149 15.85 7.10 7.30
N ALA A 150 14.60 6.77 7.56
CA ALA A 150 13.58 6.64 6.52
C ALA A 150 13.25 7.99 5.84
N SER A 151 13.21 9.10 6.60
CA SER A 151 12.93 10.44 6.06
C SER A 151 14.07 11.00 5.19
N GLN A 152 15.32 10.58 5.43
CA GLN A 152 16.51 10.97 4.68
C GLN A 152 16.69 10.22 3.35
N VAL A 153 15.73 9.38 2.95
CA VAL A 153 15.80 8.65 1.68
C VAL A 153 15.70 9.59 0.49
N THR A 154 16.70 9.51 -0.38
CA THR A 154 16.76 10.28 -1.63
C THR A 154 16.80 9.38 -2.86
N VAL A 155 16.11 9.79 -3.93
CA VAL A 155 16.10 9.07 -5.21
C VAL A 155 16.49 10.03 -6.33
N THR A 156 17.45 9.62 -7.15
CA THR A 156 17.90 10.37 -8.33
C THR A 156 17.23 9.80 -9.57
N MET A 157 16.35 10.56 -10.21
CA MET A 157 15.71 10.19 -11.48
C MET A 157 15.51 11.40 -12.36
N PHE A 158 15.71 11.21 -13.67
CA PHE A 158 15.65 12.27 -14.68
C PHE A 158 16.57 13.45 -14.36
N ASP A 159 17.80 13.15 -13.90
CA ASP A 159 18.81 14.13 -13.47
C ASP A 159 18.36 15.08 -12.34
N ILE A 160 17.34 14.66 -11.57
CA ILE A 160 16.84 15.40 -10.41
C ILE A 160 16.97 14.50 -9.18
N THR A 161 17.54 15.05 -8.11
CA THR A 161 17.49 14.46 -6.76
C THR A 161 16.17 14.81 -6.09
N TRP A 162 15.39 13.78 -5.79
CA TRP A 162 14.12 13.88 -5.07
C TRP A 162 14.30 13.46 -3.61
N ARG A 163 13.79 14.29 -2.70
CA ARG A 163 13.79 14.11 -1.23
C ARG A 163 12.36 13.97 -0.72
N LEU A 164 12.19 13.57 0.55
CA LEU A 164 10.87 13.50 1.18
C LEU A 164 10.06 14.81 1.05
N LYS A 165 10.72 15.98 1.22
CA LYS A 165 10.10 17.30 1.06
C LYS A 165 9.44 17.52 -0.32
N ASP A 166 9.87 16.79 -1.33
CA ASP A 166 9.35 16.93 -2.69
C ASP A 166 8.07 16.11 -2.94
N PHE A 167 7.78 15.15 -2.06
CA PHE A 167 6.64 14.24 -2.14
C PHE A 167 5.61 14.47 -1.06
N CYS A 168 6.01 14.99 0.10
CA CYS A 168 5.15 15.08 1.26
C CYS A 168 4.08 16.18 1.12
N LEU A 169 2.96 16.00 1.82
CA LEU A 169 1.99 17.07 1.98
C LEU A 169 2.52 18.10 2.98
N SER A 170 2.69 19.34 2.53
CA SER A 170 3.03 20.49 3.37
C SER A 170 1.81 21.38 3.59
N PRO A 171 1.66 22.01 4.77
CA PRO A 171 0.60 22.98 5.01
C PRO A 171 0.62 24.13 4.00
N THR A 172 -0.57 24.62 3.62
CA THR A 172 -0.67 25.81 2.78
C THR A 172 -0.26 27.06 3.56
N ILE A 173 0.62 27.86 2.95
CA ILE A 173 1.10 29.11 3.50
C ILE A 173 0.25 30.23 2.88
N PRO A 174 -0.19 31.23 3.67
CA PRO A 174 -0.88 32.39 3.10
C PRO A 174 0.10 33.23 2.27
N ASN A 175 -0.41 33.88 1.22
CA ASN A 175 0.40 34.83 0.45
C ASN A 175 0.72 36.04 1.31
N PHE A 176 2.00 36.41 1.37
CA PHE A 176 2.47 37.57 2.11
C PHE A 176 3.06 38.57 1.12
N ASP A 177 2.78 39.86 1.30
CA ASP A 177 3.36 40.90 0.43
C ASP A 177 4.91 40.95 0.48
N ALA A 178 5.49 40.39 1.55
CA ALA A 178 6.91 40.27 1.75
C ALA A 178 7.47 38.91 1.28
N HIS A 179 8.07 38.88 0.09
CA HIS A 179 8.70 37.69 -0.49
C HIS A 179 9.74 37.02 0.45
N TYR A 180 10.42 37.78 1.31
CA TYR A 180 11.38 37.21 2.25
C TYR A 180 10.70 36.36 3.34
N ILE A 181 9.47 36.70 3.75
CA ILE A 181 8.67 35.90 4.68
C ILE A 181 8.20 34.62 3.99
N GLU A 182 7.71 34.72 2.74
CA GLU A 182 7.30 33.55 1.94
C GLU A 182 8.44 32.53 1.83
N GLN A 183 9.66 32.99 1.48
CA GLN A 183 10.83 32.13 1.39
C GLN A 183 11.21 31.48 2.74
N ILE A 184 11.02 32.17 3.87
CA ILE A 184 11.23 31.60 5.20
C ILE A 184 10.23 30.46 5.44
N PHE A 185 8.95 30.69 5.16
CA PHE A 185 7.91 29.68 5.32
C PHE A 185 8.09 28.49 4.38
N GLU A 186 8.41 28.71 3.10
CA GLU A 186 8.70 27.63 2.15
C GLU A 186 9.84 26.74 2.62
N ASN A 187 10.86 27.32 3.28
CA ASN A 187 12.01 26.56 3.78
C ASN A 187 11.73 25.88 5.13
N MET A 188 10.97 26.52 6.02
CA MET A 188 10.68 26.03 7.37
C MET A 188 9.48 25.10 7.45
N MET A 189 8.46 25.24 6.60
CA MET A 189 7.25 24.43 6.69
C MET A 189 7.59 22.95 6.49
N PRO A 190 7.34 22.10 7.50
CA PRO A 190 7.72 20.70 7.44
C PRO A 190 6.65 19.87 6.74
N CYS A 191 7.02 18.64 6.42
CA CYS A 191 6.10 17.60 5.98
C CYS A 191 5.11 17.25 7.09
N SER A 192 3.88 16.92 6.71
CA SER A 192 2.89 16.33 7.63
C SER A 192 3.31 14.89 7.98
N ILE A 193 3.82 14.72 9.20
CA ILE A 193 4.22 13.42 9.76
C ILE A 193 3.39 13.22 11.02
N VAL A 194 2.59 12.17 11.04
CA VAL A 194 1.84 11.75 12.23
C VAL A 194 2.75 10.85 13.04
N THR A 195 3.11 11.24 14.26
CA THR A 195 4.06 10.48 15.08
C THR A 195 3.80 10.64 16.58
N PRO A 196 4.02 9.60 17.41
CA PRO A 196 4.01 9.75 18.87
C PRO A 196 5.13 10.67 19.37
N LEU A 197 6.16 10.90 18.55
CA LEU A 197 7.28 11.78 18.87
C LEU A 197 6.86 13.26 18.92
N ASP A 198 5.70 13.63 18.38
CA ASP A 198 5.19 15.00 18.45
C ASP A 198 4.83 15.42 19.88
N CYS A 199 4.60 14.48 20.80
CA CYS A 199 4.44 14.81 22.22
C CYS A 199 5.75 15.31 22.86
N PHE A 200 6.90 14.98 22.27
CA PHE A 200 8.22 15.25 22.84
C PHE A 200 9.01 16.25 21.99
N TRP A 201 10.05 16.85 22.58
CA TRP A 201 10.91 17.77 21.84
C TRP A 201 11.62 17.08 20.66
N GLU A 202 11.98 15.81 20.77
CA GLU A 202 12.66 15.03 19.72
C GLU A 202 11.86 14.96 18.41
N GLY A 203 10.53 15.12 18.43
CA GLY A 203 9.72 15.24 17.22
C GLY A 203 10.21 16.36 16.29
N SER A 204 10.76 17.44 16.85
CA SER A 204 11.35 18.54 16.08
C SER A 204 12.54 18.14 15.21
N LYS A 205 13.25 17.04 15.55
CA LYS A 205 14.39 16.53 14.78
C LYS A 205 13.96 15.81 13.50
N LEU A 206 12.70 15.38 13.43
CA LEU A 206 12.10 14.82 12.22
C LEU A 206 11.67 15.91 11.24
N LEU A 207 11.43 17.12 11.77
CA LEU A 207 11.03 18.26 10.98
C LEU A 207 12.27 18.93 10.39
N GLY A 208 12.38 18.90 9.05
CA GLY A 208 13.38 19.68 8.33
C GLY A 208 13.23 21.19 8.64
N PRO A 209 14.25 22.02 8.39
CA PRO A 209 15.12 21.87 7.24
C PRO A 209 16.49 21.26 7.55
N ASP A 210 17.03 20.52 6.57
CA ASP A 210 18.38 19.95 6.60
C ASP A 210 19.45 21.03 6.88
N TYR A 211 19.21 22.21 6.30
CA TYR A 211 20.08 23.38 6.42
C TYR A 211 19.37 24.49 7.19
N PRO A 212 20.08 25.18 8.10
CA PRO A 212 19.50 26.28 8.86
C PRO A 212 19.00 27.40 7.96
N VAL A 213 17.84 27.96 8.30
CA VAL A 213 17.26 29.09 7.55
C VAL A 213 17.85 30.40 8.10
N PRO A 214 18.54 31.20 7.26
CA PRO A 214 19.02 32.51 7.67
C PRO A 214 17.85 33.47 7.76
N ILE A 215 17.63 34.09 8.91
CA ILE A 215 16.61 35.13 9.06
C ILE A 215 17.26 36.51 8.88
N PRO A 216 16.61 37.42 8.12
CA PRO A 216 17.07 38.80 7.97
C PRO A 216 17.37 39.48 9.31
N TYR A 217 18.22 40.53 9.27
CA TYR A 217 18.57 41.35 10.44
C TYR A 217 19.34 40.62 11.56
N GLY A 218 19.99 39.50 11.22
CA GLY A 218 20.86 38.74 12.14
C GLY A 218 20.11 38.14 13.33
N ILE A 219 18.83 37.82 13.15
CA ILE A 219 18.00 37.17 14.17
C ILE A 219 18.25 35.66 14.09
N GLY A 220 19.11 35.13 14.97
CA GLY A 220 19.44 33.70 14.99
C GLY A 220 20.25 33.26 13.76
N THR A 221 21.49 32.83 13.97
CA THR A 221 22.37 32.46 12.85
C THR A 221 22.02 31.10 12.25
N HIS A 222 21.35 30.22 13.00
CA HIS A 222 21.04 28.85 12.58
C HIS A 222 19.69 28.35 13.10
N ILE A 223 18.58 28.80 12.50
CA ILE A 223 17.23 28.43 12.96
C ILE A 223 16.75 27.12 12.30
N LYS A 224 16.28 26.19 13.15
CA LYS A 224 15.67 24.89 12.84
C LYS A 224 14.52 24.65 13.82
N TRP A 225 13.64 23.67 13.57
CA TRP A 225 12.57 23.35 14.53
C TRP A 225 13.08 22.96 15.92
N THR A 226 14.30 22.43 16.01
CA THR A 226 14.93 22.07 17.29
C THR A 226 15.18 23.25 18.21
N ASN A 227 15.39 24.46 17.68
CA ASN A 227 15.67 25.70 18.44
C ASN A 227 14.73 26.88 18.11
N LEU A 228 13.68 26.64 17.32
CA LEU A 228 12.72 27.65 16.92
C LEU A 228 11.60 27.80 17.96
N ASN A 229 11.49 28.99 18.54
CA ASN A 229 10.25 29.46 19.17
C ASN A 229 9.56 30.47 18.23
N PRO A 230 8.46 30.09 17.55
CA PRO A 230 7.78 30.98 16.61
C PRO A 230 7.28 32.28 17.24
N SER A 231 6.78 32.23 18.48
CA SER A 231 6.26 33.42 19.17
C SER A 231 7.37 34.42 19.50
N ASP A 232 8.52 33.93 19.98
CA ASP A 232 9.69 34.77 20.28
C ASP A 232 10.31 35.32 19.00
N LEU A 233 10.34 34.51 17.94
CA LEU A 233 10.89 34.92 16.65
C LEU A 233 10.08 36.09 16.07
N VAL A 234 8.75 35.98 16.05
CA VAL A 234 7.87 37.06 15.58
C VAL A 234 8.05 38.33 16.40
N ALA A 235 8.18 38.21 17.73
CA ALA A 235 8.43 39.36 18.60
C ALA A 235 9.78 40.03 18.32
N GLN A 236 10.83 39.26 18.03
CA GLN A 236 12.14 39.81 17.68
C GLN A 236 12.15 40.47 16.30
N MET A 237 11.40 39.92 15.34
CA MET A 237 11.27 40.50 14.01
C MET A 237 10.51 41.83 14.07
N GLU A 238 9.39 41.88 14.78
CA GLU A 238 8.59 43.09 15.00
C GLU A 238 9.38 44.22 15.68
N GLN A 239 10.37 43.89 16.52
CA GLN A 239 11.25 44.89 17.13
C GLN A 239 12.29 45.47 16.16
N LYS A 240 12.73 44.70 15.17
CA LYS A 240 13.80 45.10 14.24
C LYS A 240 13.29 45.65 12.92
N GLU A 241 12.07 45.29 12.53
CA GLU A 241 11.48 45.70 11.27
C GLU A 241 10.01 46.09 11.48
N ASN A 242 9.66 47.30 11.06
CA ASN A 242 8.31 47.88 11.27
C ASN A 242 7.51 47.99 9.96
N GLN A 243 8.04 47.49 8.84
CA GLN A 243 7.41 47.65 7.52
C GLN A 243 6.43 46.52 7.19
N PHE A 244 6.55 45.36 7.83
CA PHE A 244 5.67 44.22 7.62
C PHE A 244 4.42 44.27 8.53
N ASP A 245 3.29 43.76 8.03
CA ASP A 245 2.07 43.60 8.82
C ASP A 245 2.13 42.35 9.70
N TYR A 246 2.70 42.51 10.89
CA TYR A 246 2.79 41.45 11.90
C TYR A 246 1.42 41.03 12.47
N HIS A 247 0.36 41.82 12.29
CA HIS A 247 -0.98 41.45 12.77
C HIS A 247 -1.50 40.22 12.02
N THR A 248 -1.42 40.22 10.68
CA THR A 248 -1.84 39.09 9.84
C THR A 248 -1.04 37.82 10.16
N LEU A 249 0.27 37.94 10.39
CA LEU A 249 1.13 36.82 10.77
C LEU A 249 0.75 36.26 12.16
N ARG A 250 0.55 37.12 13.17
CA ARG A 250 0.12 36.69 14.51
C ARG A 250 -1.24 36.01 14.48
N ASP A 251 -2.17 36.53 13.67
CA ASP A 251 -3.49 35.94 13.46
C ASP A 251 -3.39 34.55 12.84
N TYR A 252 -2.55 34.38 11.82
CA TYR A 252 -2.30 33.08 11.20
C TYR A 252 -1.76 32.08 12.23
N LEU A 253 -0.71 32.44 12.99
CA LEU A 253 -0.14 31.57 14.02
C LEU A 253 -1.17 31.22 15.10
N LYS A 254 -1.97 32.19 15.56
CA LYS A 254 -3.02 31.98 16.56
C LYS A 254 -4.17 31.10 16.05
N ARG A 255 -4.54 31.21 14.76
CA ARG A 255 -5.55 30.35 14.12
C ARG A 255 -5.04 28.92 13.95
N ALA A 256 -3.75 28.75 13.62
CA ALA A 256 -3.10 27.45 13.54
C ALA A 256 -2.75 26.83 14.90
N GLY A 257 -2.78 27.62 15.98
CA GLY A 257 -2.37 27.15 17.30
C GLY A 257 -0.85 26.96 17.40
N ILE A 258 -0.09 27.70 16.59
CA ILE A 258 1.37 27.71 16.64
C ILE A 258 1.79 28.70 17.73
N THR A 259 2.38 28.19 18.80
CA THR A 259 2.82 28.97 19.97
C THR A 259 4.35 28.93 20.11
N THR A 260 4.86 28.03 20.95
CA THR A 260 6.28 27.82 21.28
C THR A 260 6.89 26.67 20.48
N GLY A 261 6.10 26.03 19.61
CA GLY A 261 6.53 24.90 18.78
C GLY A 261 6.87 23.68 19.64
N TYR A 262 8.14 23.28 19.61
CA TYR A 262 8.65 22.14 20.40
C TYR A 262 9.43 22.55 21.65
N GLN A 263 9.63 23.85 21.90
CA GLN A 263 10.55 24.34 22.94
C GLN A 263 10.07 24.09 24.37
N GLU A 264 8.76 23.98 24.58
CA GLU A 264 8.15 23.73 25.91
C GLU A 264 7.74 22.27 26.11
N LYS A 265 8.02 21.39 25.13
CA LYS A 265 7.74 19.96 25.24
C LYS A 265 8.80 19.25 26.09
N PRO A 266 8.46 18.16 26.80
CA PRO A 266 9.43 17.37 27.51
C PRO A 266 10.43 16.70 26.55
N CYS A 267 11.70 16.62 26.94
CA CYS A 267 12.73 15.89 26.21
C CYS A 267 12.73 14.41 26.63
N LEU A 268 12.77 13.47 25.69
CA LEU A 268 12.98 12.05 26.00
C LEU A 268 14.38 11.82 26.61
N ASN A 269 15.38 12.58 26.15
CA ASN A 269 16.72 12.60 26.72
C ASN A 269 17.10 13.99 27.27
N PRO A 270 16.91 14.25 28.58
CA PRO A 270 17.30 15.51 29.21
C PRO A 270 18.81 15.81 29.16
N ARG A 271 19.65 14.81 28.90
CA ARG A 271 21.12 14.97 28.78
C ARG A 271 21.55 15.35 27.37
N ASP A 272 20.62 15.46 26.43
CA ASP A 272 20.91 15.91 25.09
C ASP A 272 21.36 17.40 25.13
N PRO A 273 22.54 17.76 24.60
CA PRO A 273 23.02 19.13 24.59
C PRO A 273 22.12 20.09 23.79
N GLU A 274 21.30 19.58 22.87
CA GLU A 274 20.35 20.37 22.10
C GLU A 274 18.97 20.53 22.78
N CYS A 275 18.70 19.80 23.89
CA CYS A 275 17.44 19.94 24.63
C CYS A 275 17.29 21.37 25.17
N PRO A 276 16.14 22.03 24.95
CA PRO A 276 15.96 23.42 25.33
C PRO A 276 15.83 23.59 26.85
N THR A 277 16.35 24.69 27.37
CA THR A 277 16.26 25.01 28.80
C THR A 277 14.83 25.31 29.27
N SER A 278 13.93 25.60 28.34
CA SER A 278 12.49 25.79 28.59
C SER A 278 11.72 24.48 28.76
N ALA A 279 12.31 23.33 28.45
CA ALA A 279 11.66 22.04 28.63
C ALA A 279 11.42 21.76 30.13
N PRO A 280 10.23 21.23 30.50
CA PRO A 280 9.84 21.04 31.91
C PRO A 280 10.75 20.06 32.67
N ASN A 281 11.43 19.16 31.96
CA ASN A 281 12.29 18.13 32.52
C ASN A 281 13.79 18.38 32.30
N PHE A 282 14.21 19.54 31.76
CA PHE A 282 15.62 19.85 31.46
C PHE A 282 16.57 19.66 32.66
N ASN A 283 16.19 20.19 33.83
CA ASN A 283 16.96 20.04 35.08
C ASN A 283 16.39 18.98 36.04
N SER A 284 15.41 18.19 35.59
CA SER A 284 14.75 17.21 36.45
C SER A 284 15.53 15.89 36.48
N THR A 285 15.53 15.24 37.64
CA THR A 285 16.01 13.86 37.81
C THR A 285 14.86 12.85 37.78
N MET A 286 13.61 13.32 37.75
CA MET A 286 12.42 12.47 37.69
C MET A 286 12.27 11.86 36.30
N THR A 287 11.97 10.57 36.26
CA THR A 287 11.68 9.84 35.01
C THR A 287 10.36 10.34 34.42
N LEU A 288 10.37 10.63 33.12
CA LEU A 288 9.19 11.05 32.38
C LEU A 288 8.19 9.88 32.28
N ASP A 289 6.93 10.15 32.61
CA ASP A 289 5.84 9.19 32.38
C ASP A 289 5.34 9.33 30.94
N ILE A 290 5.86 8.47 30.06
CA ILE A 290 5.53 8.49 28.63
C ILE A 290 4.06 8.15 28.40
N GLY A 291 3.50 7.25 29.21
CA GLY A 291 2.08 6.89 29.13
C GLY A 291 1.18 8.10 29.43
N ALA A 292 1.56 8.92 30.40
CA ALA A 292 0.86 10.17 30.71
C ALA A 292 0.88 11.15 29.54
N GLU A 293 2.05 11.38 28.94
CA GLU A 293 2.23 12.33 27.82
C GLU A 293 1.50 11.90 26.55
N LEU A 294 1.41 10.59 26.27
CA LEU A 294 0.69 10.05 25.12
C LEU A 294 -0.83 9.93 25.35
N THR A 295 -1.28 10.01 26.60
CA THR A 295 -2.71 9.96 26.94
C THR A 295 -3.40 11.18 26.33
N SER A 296 -4.54 10.99 25.65
CA SER A 296 -5.27 12.00 24.86
C SER A 296 -4.65 12.40 23.50
N GLY A 297 -3.57 11.72 23.10
CA GLY A 297 -2.93 11.93 21.80
C GLY A 297 -1.85 13.01 21.81
N CYS A 298 -1.22 13.21 20.66
CA CYS A 298 -0.13 14.18 20.50
C CYS A 298 -0.53 15.40 19.69
N TYR A 299 0.05 16.54 20.04
CA TYR A 299 -0.12 17.79 19.32
C TYR A 299 1.19 18.16 18.63
N GLY A 300 1.19 18.33 17.30
CA GLY A 300 2.33 18.85 16.55
C GLY A 300 2.54 20.36 16.80
N PHE A 301 3.39 21.00 15.99
CA PHE A 301 3.67 22.44 16.13
C PHE A 301 2.43 23.33 15.90
N ALA A 302 1.47 22.87 15.10
CA ALA A 302 0.20 23.56 14.83
C ALA A 302 -0.94 22.84 15.56
N ALA A 303 -1.04 23.03 16.88
CA ALA A 303 -1.88 22.21 17.77
C ALA A 303 -3.38 22.17 17.43
N LYS A 304 -3.90 23.15 16.66
CA LYS A 304 -5.31 23.15 16.24
C LYS A 304 -5.60 22.28 15.01
N TYR A 305 -4.60 21.98 14.20
CA TYR A 305 -4.74 21.20 12.96
C TYR A 305 -4.00 19.86 13.02
N MET A 306 -2.91 19.80 13.79
CA MET A 306 -2.06 18.62 13.96
C MET A 306 -2.30 18.00 15.33
N HIS A 307 -3.51 17.50 15.56
CA HIS A 307 -3.84 16.67 16.72
C HIS A 307 -3.97 15.23 16.27
N TRP A 308 -3.11 14.38 16.81
CA TRP A 308 -3.01 12.96 16.49
C TRP A 308 -3.63 12.13 17.60
N PRO A 309 -4.78 11.49 17.37
CA PRO A 309 -5.42 10.62 18.36
C PRO A 309 -4.50 9.48 18.76
N GLU A 310 -4.58 9.06 20.03
CA GLU A 310 -3.77 7.96 20.59
C GLU A 310 -3.84 6.67 19.75
N GLU A 311 -5.01 6.35 19.20
CA GLU A 311 -5.27 5.13 18.42
C GLU A 311 -4.51 5.11 17.08
N LEU A 312 -4.09 6.28 16.58
CA LEU A 312 -3.35 6.42 15.33
C LEU A 312 -1.83 6.31 15.51
N ILE A 313 -1.33 6.59 16.72
CA ILE A 313 0.10 6.68 17.02
C ILE A 313 0.60 5.54 17.93
N VAL A 314 -0.28 4.89 18.69
CA VAL A 314 0.07 3.82 19.63
C VAL A 314 -0.90 2.65 19.51
N GLY A 315 -0.37 1.44 19.39
CA GLY A 315 -1.13 0.20 19.27
C GLY A 315 -0.94 -0.75 20.46
N GLY A 316 -1.93 -1.62 20.70
CA GLY A 316 -1.89 -2.62 21.78
C GLY A 316 -1.86 -1.99 23.18
N VAL A 317 -2.63 -0.92 23.38
CA VAL A 317 -2.61 -0.11 24.59
C VAL A 317 -3.34 -0.80 25.74
N LEU A 318 -2.71 -0.86 26.92
CA LEU A 318 -3.37 -1.21 28.18
C LEU A 318 -3.55 0.05 29.04
N LYS A 319 -4.80 0.36 29.37
CA LYS A 319 -5.17 1.54 30.16
C LYS A 319 -5.58 1.18 31.58
N ASN A 320 -5.35 2.10 32.50
CA ASN A 320 -5.90 2.01 33.85
C ASN A 320 -7.38 2.47 33.88
N LYS A 321 -8.02 2.37 35.06
CA LYS A 321 -9.43 2.82 35.25
C LYS A 321 -9.65 4.32 35.03
N SER A 322 -8.60 5.14 35.10
CA SER A 322 -8.67 6.59 34.87
C SER A 322 -8.40 6.97 33.40
N GLY A 323 -8.20 6.00 32.51
CA GLY A 323 -7.90 6.23 31.09
C GLY A 323 -6.42 6.51 30.79
N HIS A 324 -5.54 6.42 31.78
CA HIS A 324 -4.10 6.60 31.61
C HIS A 324 -3.48 5.37 30.94
N ILE A 325 -2.66 5.60 29.92
CA ILE A 325 -1.92 4.55 29.22
C ILE A 325 -0.83 4.01 30.15
N LYS A 326 -0.81 2.69 30.39
CA LYS A 326 0.23 2.05 31.20
C LYS A 326 1.25 1.30 30.37
N GLU A 327 0.80 0.64 29.32
CA GLU A 327 1.65 -0.18 28.45
C GLU A 327 1.17 -0.02 27.00
N ALA A 328 2.10 -0.16 26.06
CA ALA A 328 1.82 -0.22 24.64
C ALA A 328 2.71 -1.24 23.94
N LYS A 329 2.16 -1.92 22.93
CA LYS A 329 2.86 -2.98 22.20
C LYS A 329 3.40 -2.53 20.85
N ALA A 330 2.88 -1.42 20.31
CA ALA A 330 3.31 -0.90 19.03
C ALA A 330 3.34 0.64 19.03
N LEU A 331 4.31 1.21 18.32
CA LEU A 331 4.39 2.63 18.00
C LEU A 331 4.23 2.80 16.49
N GLN A 332 3.42 3.75 16.06
CA GLN A 332 3.13 3.98 14.66
C GLN A 332 3.47 5.43 14.26
N THR A 333 4.25 5.58 13.19
CA THR A 333 4.44 6.86 12.51
C THR A 333 3.91 6.74 11.09
N VAL A 334 3.17 7.75 10.63
CA VAL A 334 2.63 7.82 9.26
C VAL A 334 3.17 9.07 8.57
N VAL A 335 3.82 8.88 7.43
CA VAL A 335 4.29 9.95 6.56
C VAL A 335 3.25 10.15 5.46
N GLN A 336 2.67 11.35 5.38
CA GLN A 336 1.67 11.70 4.38
C GLN A 336 2.33 12.24 3.11
N LEU A 337 2.11 11.55 1.99
CA LEU A 337 2.60 11.91 0.67
C LEU A 337 1.46 12.41 -0.22
N MET A 338 1.82 13.20 -1.23
CA MET A 338 0.95 13.52 -2.35
C MET A 338 0.66 12.28 -3.20
N SER A 339 -0.52 12.24 -3.81
CA SER A 339 -0.83 11.23 -4.82
C SER A 339 0.00 11.43 -6.09
N GLY A 340 0.05 10.44 -6.98
CA GLY A 340 0.70 10.61 -8.28
C GLY A 340 0.09 11.74 -9.13
N HIS A 341 -1.21 12.02 -8.96
CA HIS A 341 -1.88 13.15 -9.60
C HIS A 341 -1.52 14.48 -8.95
N GLU A 342 -1.65 14.58 -7.62
CA GLU A 342 -1.31 15.79 -6.87
C GLU A 342 0.16 16.17 -7.07
N LEU A 343 1.07 15.18 -7.07
CA LEU A 343 2.48 15.38 -7.35
C LEU A 343 2.71 15.92 -8.77
N TYR A 344 1.94 15.43 -9.74
CA TYR A 344 2.01 15.95 -11.10
C TYR A 344 1.61 17.42 -11.16
N GLU A 345 0.46 17.77 -10.57
CA GLU A 345 -0.06 19.14 -10.54
C GLU A 345 0.86 20.09 -9.78
N TYR A 346 1.36 19.67 -8.61
CA TYR A 346 2.23 20.46 -7.75
C TYR A 346 3.51 20.91 -8.47
N TRP A 347 4.15 20.02 -9.23
CA TRP A 347 5.38 20.33 -9.97
C TRP A 347 5.12 20.87 -11.38
N SER A 348 3.87 20.91 -11.85
CA SER A 348 3.54 21.36 -13.20
C SER A 348 3.94 22.84 -13.40
N GLY A 349 4.72 23.12 -14.44
CA GLY A 349 5.23 24.47 -14.72
C GLY A 349 6.36 24.93 -13.81
N HIS A 350 6.81 24.13 -12.85
CA HIS A 350 7.91 24.47 -11.95
C HIS A 350 9.28 24.28 -12.63
N TYR A 351 10.24 25.18 -12.33
CA TYR A 351 11.57 25.18 -12.96
C TYR A 351 12.30 23.83 -12.78
N LYS A 352 12.08 23.16 -11.64
CA LYS A 352 12.68 21.85 -11.29
C LYS A 352 12.41 20.75 -12.32
N VAL A 353 11.25 20.76 -12.98
CA VAL A 353 10.83 19.70 -13.93
C VAL A 353 10.72 20.18 -15.37
N HIS A 354 11.08 21.44 -15.64
CA HIS A 354 10.89 22.05 -16.95
C HIS A 354 11.70 21.35 -18.06
N HIS A 355 12.89 20.81 -17.75
CA HIS A 355 13.74 20.15 -18.73
C HIS A 355 13.32 18.72 -19.09
N ILE A 356 12.49 18.07 -18.27
CA ILE A 356 12.21 16.63 -18.42
C ILE A 356 10.91 16.34 -19.17
N GLY A 357 10.09 17.35 -19.49
CA GLY A 357 8.74 17.15 -20.05
C GLY A 357 7.88 16.35 -19.06
N TRP A 358 7.45 17.01 -18.00
CA TRP A 358 6.74 16.41 -16.87
C TRP A 358 5.39 15.82 -17.28
N THR A 359 5.13 14.56 -16.91
CA THR A 359 3.89 13.83 -17.21
C THR A 359 3.40 13.09 -15.98
N LYS A 360 2.12 12.72 -15.93
CA LYS A 360 1.54 11.93 -14.83
C LYS A 360 2.30 10.62 -14.61
N ASP A 361 2.67 9.92 -15.69
CA ASP A 361 3.42 8.65 -15.60
C ASP A 361 4.80 8.83 -14.95
N LYS A 362 5.49 9.94 -15.25
CA LYS A 362 6.78 10.26 -14.61
C LYS A 362 6.60 10.55 -13.13
N ALA A 363 5.55 11.28 -12.76
CA ALA A 363 5.23 11.56 -11.37
C ALA A 363 5.00 10.26 -10.58
N THR A 364 4.14 9.38 -11.09
CA THR A 364 3.87 8.08 -10.47
C THR A 364 5.12 7.20 -10.41
N LEU A 365 5.94 7.16 -11.46
CA LEU A 365 7.18 6.39 -11.46
C LEU A 365 8.18 6.89 -10.39
N VAL A 366 8.32 8.21 -10.26
CA VAL A 366 9.20 8.82 -9.27
C VAL A 366 8.72 8.50 -7.85
N LEU A 367 7.43 8.69 -7.59
CA LEU A 367 6.81 8.38 -6.30
C LEU A 367 6.98 6.90 -5.92
N ASN A 368 6.62 5.98 -6.82
CA ASN A 368 6.70 4.54 -6.56
C ASN A 368 8.14 4.08 -6.28
N THR A 369 9.12 4.64 -6.99
CA THR A 369 10.53 4.29 -6.77
C THR A 369 11.02 4.82 -5.43
N TRP A 370 10.59 6.02 -5.03
CA TRP A 370 10.88 6.56 -3.70
C TRP A 370 10.24 5.71 -2.60
N GLN A 371 8.96 5.34 -2.74
CA GLN A 371 8.26 4.47 -1.79
C GLN A 371 8.93 3.11 -1.66
N LYS A 372 9.36 2.50 -2.77
CA LYS A 372 10.11 1.24 -2.74
C LYS A 372 11.41 1.36 -1.94
N LYS A 373 12.18 2.43 -2.19
CA LYS A 373 13.44 2.68 -1.46
C LYS A 373 13.20 3.00 0.02
N PHE A 374 12.13 3.72 0.33
CA PHE A 374 11.70 3.99 1.71
C PHE A 374 11.41 2.70 2.47
N SER A 375 10.68 1.77 1.86
CA SER A 375 10.39 0.45 2.43
C SER A 375 11.66 -0.41 2.60
N GLU A 376 12.57 -0.39 1.62
CA GLU A 376 13.84 -1.12 1.71
C GLU A 376 14.70 -0.63 2.88
N VAL A 377 14.83 0.68 3.08
CA VAL A 377 15.60 1.26 4.19
C VAL A 377 14.95 0.96 5.54
N SER A 378 13.63 1.10 5.62
CA SER A 378 12.88 0.82 6.86
C SER A 378 13.03 -0.65 7.28
N HIS A 379 13.01 -1.57 6.32
CA HIS A 379 13.17 -3.01 6.58
C HIS A 379 14.62 -3.38 6.93
N PHE A 380 15.60 -2.80 6.24
CA PHE A 380 17.03 -3.10 6.49
C PHE A 380 17.47 -2.68 7.90
N PHE A 381 16.97 -1.54 8.39
CA PHE A 381 17.33 -1.06 9.72
C PHE A 381 16.81 -1.97 10.85
N LEU A 382 15.66 -2.63 10.64
CA LEU A 382 15.11 -3.61 11.57
C LEU A 382 15.95 -4.88 11.68
N ILE A 383 16.69 -5.28 10.63
CA ILE A 383 17.49 -6.52 10.60
C ILE A 383 18.91 -6.32 11.13
N GLN A 384 19.43 -5.08 11.14
CA GLN A 384 20.85 -4.86 11.49
C GLN A 384 21.06 -4.51 12.98
N TYR A 385 19.99 -4.18 13.71
CA TYR A 385 20.04 -3.82 15.13
C TYR A 385 19.32 -4.81 16.06
N PHE A 386 18.70 -5.85 15.50
CA PHE A 386 18.18 -7.04 16.18
C PHE A 386 18.76 -8.28 15.49
#